data_AF-A0A951LFY1-F1
#
_entry.id   AF-A0A951LFY1-F1
#
_cell.length_a   1.000
_cell.length_b   1.000
_cell.length_c   1.000
_cell.angle_alpha   90.00
_cell.angle_beta   90.00
_cell.angle_gamma   90.00
#
_symmetry.space_group_name_H-M   'P 1'
#
loop_
_entity.id
_entity.type
_entity.pdbx_description
1 polymer ?
#
loop_
_entity_poly.entity_id
_entity_poly.type
_entity_poly.pdbx_seq_one_letter_code
_entity_poly.pdbx_strand_id
1 'polypeptide(L)'
;MAEMVAKRVGRPRTRASETAGDYVGFRASRDLKQRLEAAAKASGRSLSTEAQFRLERSFDRESLFPDSLKLAFGPGLSGMLFMLGRVMSESGRSALFQKSNGAPASAGWLADPFAYAEAVAAAIKVLEEFRPEGDAQPRNIGARFATARIFEVVNEGGPYPFGEREWIDLARSLLGPDLIAQSKRLREGAQEEDEITAPSEQNTGEK
;
A
#
# COMPACT_ATOMS: atom_id res chain seq x y z
N MET A 1 -75.48 24.00 -30.06
CA MET A 1 -74.28 23.52 -30.78
C MET A 1 -73.15 23.44 -29.77
N ALA A 2 -72.69 22.24 -29.43
CA ALA A 2 -71.69 22.02 -28.38
C ALA A 2 -70.29 21.92 -29.00
N GLU A 3 -69.39 22.81 -28.58
CA GLU A 3 -68.02 22.92 -29.04
C GLU A 3 -67.15 21.84 -28.39
N MET A 4 -66.68 20.87 -29.19
CA MET A 4 -65.81 19.80 -28.72
C MET A 4 -64.36 20.30 -28.60
N VAL A 5 -63.92 20.55 -27.36
CA VAL A 5 -62.53 20.89 -27.04
C VAL A 5 -61.64 19.65 -27.18
N ALA A 6 -60.73 19.66 -28.16
CA ALA A 6 -59.77 18.58 -28.38
C ALA A 6 -58.80 18.44 -27.18
N LYS A 7 -58.85 17.27 -26.52
CA LYS A 7 -58.00 16.92 -25.37
C LYS A 7 -56.55 16.80 -25.83
N ARG A 8 -55.66 17.68 -25.36
CA ARG A 8 -54.21 17.62 -25.65
C ARG A 8 -53.63 16.33 -25.07
N VAL A 9 -53.43 15.34 -25.92
CA VAL A 9 -52.76 14.08 -25.54
C VAL A 9 -51.28 14.37 -25.35
N GLY A 10 -50.82 14.30 -24.10
CA GLY A 10 -49.42 14.48 -23.75
C GLY A 10 -48.53 13.48 -24.51
N ARG A 11 -47.36 13.94 -24.96
CA ARG A 11 -46.40 13.14 -25.71
C ARG A 11 -46.11 11.83 -24.95
N PRO A 12 -46.33 10.65 -25.56
CA PRO A 12 -46.04 9.38 -24.92
C PRO A 12 -44.59 9.37 -24.44
N ARG A 13 -44.38 9.11 -23.14
CA ARG A 13 -43.03 8.90 -22.61
C ARG A 13 -42.57 7.52 -23.04
N THR A 14 -42.07 7.42 -24.27
CA THR A 14 -41.31 6.25 -24.69
C THR A 14 -39.95 6.33 -24.02
N ARG A 15 -39.78 5.64 -22.89
CA ARG A 15 -38.46 5.16 -22.48
C ARG A 15 -38.53 3.64 -22.44
N ALA A 16 -38.07 3.08 -23.54
CA ALA A 16 -37.77 1.66 -23.67
C ALA A 16 -36.80 1.26 -22.55
N SER A 17 -37.02 0.06 -22.04
CA SER A 17 -36.36 -0.57 -20.91
C SER A 17 -34.93 -1.01 -21.24
N GLU A 18 -34.03 -0.07 -21.49
CA GLU A 18 -32.60 -0.33 -21.26
C GLU A 18 -32.38 -0.19 -19.76
N THR A 19 -32.36 -1.34 -19.07
CA THR A 19 -32.00 -1.57 -17.66
C THR A 19 -31.91 -0.28 -16.86
N ALA A 20 -33.05 0.16 -16.33
CA ALA A 20 -33.13 1.35 -15.51
C ALA A 20 -32.20 1.19 -14.31
N GLY A 21 -30.99 1.75 -14.39
CA GLY A 21 -30.11 1.86 -13.25
C GLY A 21 -30.82 2.68 -12.18
N ASP A 22 -30.78 2.22 -10.93
CA ASP A 22 -31.35 2.96 -9.82
C ASP A 22 -30.66 4.32 -9.69
N TYR A 23 -31.45 5.39 -9.61
CA TYR A 23 -30.91 6.73 -9.46
C TYR A 23 -30.34 6.91 -8.05
N VAL A 24 -29.02 7.12 -7.97
CA VAL A 24 -28.32 7.43 -6.71
C VAL A 24 -27.99 8.92 -6.67
N GLY A 25 -28.73 9.68 -5.87
CA GLY A 25 -28.42 11.08 -5.58
C GLY A 25 -27.49 11.19 -4.37
N PHE A 26 -26.34 11.87 -4.51
CA PHE A 26 -25.41 12.13 -3.41
C PHE A 26 -25.03 13.61 -3.31
N ARG A 27 -24.65 14.05 -2.10
CA ARG A 27 -24.10 15.39 -1.85
C ARG A 27 -22.58 15.33 -1.91
N ALA A 28 -21.99 16.02 -2.88
CA ALA A 28 -20.55 16.14 -3.03
C ALA A 28 -20.05 17.49 -2.46
N SER A 29 -18.81 17.51 -1.95
CA SER A 29 -18.13 18.78 -1.68
C SER A 29 -17.91 19.56 -2.98
N ARG A 30 -17.74 20.89 -2.88
CA ARG A 30 -17.50 21.75 -4.06
C ARG A 30 -16.24 21.31 -4.81
N ASP A 31 -15.17 20.97 -4.10
CA ASP A 31 -13.93 20.45 -4.68
C ASP A 31 -14.17 19.14 -5.45
N LEU A 32 -14.87 18.17 -4.85
CA LEU A 32 -15.17 16.90 -5.51
C LEU A 32 -16.01 17.09 -6.77
N LYS A 33 -17.01 17.99 -6.73
CA LYS A 33 -17.82 18.33 -7.90
C LYS A 33 -16.95 18.92 -9.01
N GLN A 34 -16.07 19.88 -8.70
CA GLN A 34 -15.17 20.48 -9.69
C GLN A 34 -14.24 19.44 -10.32
N ARG A 35 -13.69 18.52 -9.52
CA ARG A 35 -12.85 17.42 -10.00
C ARG A 35 -13.62 16.46 -10.92
N LEU A 36 -14.87 16.15 -10.59
CA LEU A 36 -15.73 15.30 -11.43
C LEU A 36 -16.13 15.99 -12.72
N GLU A 37 -16.45 17.29 -12.71
CA GLU A 37 -16.77 18.06 -13.91
C GLU A 37 -15.57 18.16 -14.85
N ALA A 38 -14.37 18.41 -14.33
CA ALA A 38 -13.14 18.42 -15.11
C ALA A 38 -12.87 17.05 -15.75
N ALA A 39 -13.05 15.97 -14.98
CA ALA A 39 -12.89 14.60 -15.47
C ALA A 39 -13.93 14.25 -16.55
N ALA A 40 -15.20 14.59 -16.34
CA ALA A 40 -16.28 14.35 -17.28
C ALA A 40 -16.06 15.09 -18.61
N LYS A 41 -15.59 16.36 -18.53
CA LYS A 41 -15.19 17.14 -19.70
C LYS A 41 -14.03 16.50 -20.44
N ALA A 42 -13.02 15.99 -19.73
CA ALA A 42 -11.86 15.34 -20.34
C ALA A 42 -12.20 13.98 -20.96
N SER A 43 -13.13 13.22 -20.38
CA SER A 43 -13.56 11.91 -20.89
C SER A 43 -14.69 11.96 -21.92
N GLY A 44 -15.31 13.13 -22.11
CA GLY A 44 -16.49 13.30 -22.97
C GLY A 44 -17.76 12.64 -22.41
N ARG A 45 -17.79 12.31 -21.11
CA ARG A 45 -18.94 11.67 -20.45
C ARG A 45 -19.82 12.69 -19.74
N SER A 46 -21.07 12.31 -19.47
CA SER A 46 -21.90 13.09 -18.54
C SER A 46 -21.34 13.03 -17.13
N LEU A 47 -21.63 14.04 -16.29
CA LEU A 47 -21.18 14.07 -14.90
C LEU A 47 -21.64 12.83 -14.11
N SER A 48 -22.88 12.38 -14.32
CA SER A 48 -23.42 11.19 -13.67
C SER A 48 -22.75 9.90 -14.15
N THR A 49 -22.49 9.78 -15.45
CA THR A 49 -21.79 8.60 -16.03
C THR A 49 -20.34 8.52 -15.54
N GLU A 50 -19.63 9.65 -15.47
CA GLU A 50 -18.26 9.69 -14.96
C GLU A 50 -18.21 9.37 -13.45
N ALA A 51 -19.19 9.86 -12.67
CA ALA A 51 -19.30 9.52 -11.25
C ALA A 51 -19.55 8.02 -11.04
N GLN A 52 -20.49 7.43 -11.78
CA GLN A 52 -20.77 5.99 -11.76
C GLN A 52 -19.51 5.17 -12.11
N PHE A 53 -18.86 5.48 -13.23
CA PHE A 53 -17.66 4.78 -13.68
C PHE A 53 -16.53 4.81 -12.62
N ARG A 54 -16.37 5.93 -11.91
CA ARG A 54 -15.37 6.04 -10.84
C ARG A 54 -15.73 5.24 -9.61
N LEU A 55 -17.01 5.18 -9.25
CA LEU A 55 -17.51 4.37 -8.13
C LEU A 55 -17.37 2.87 -8.43
N GLU A 56 -17.78 2.43 -9.61
CA GLU A 56 -17.59 1.04 -10.06
C GLU A 56 -16.10 0.68 -10.00
N ARG A 57 -15.25 1.54 -10.57
CA ARG A 57 -13.80 1.33 -10.54
C ARG A 57 -13.21 1.36 -9.13
N SER A 58 -13.81 2.06 -8.16
CA SER A 58 -13.36 1.99 -6.77
C SER A 58 -13.67 0.63 -6.15
N PHE A 59 -14.87 0.09 -6.39
CA PHE A 59 -15.23 -1.25 -5.91
C PHE A 59 -14.39 -2.35 -6.58
N ASP A 60 -14.15 -2.23 -7.88
CA ASP A 60 -13.26 -3.17 -8.59
C ASP A 60 -11.84 -3.13 -8.02
N ARG A 61 -11.34 -1.94 -7.66
CA ARG A 61 -10.00 -1.81 -7.08
C ARG A 61 -9.88 -2.36 -5.67
N GLU A 62 -10.96 -2.35 -4.90
CA GLU A 62 -10.98 -2.92 -3.54
C GLU A 62 -10.80 -4.45 -3.57
N SER A 63 -11.39 -5.14 -4.55
CA SER A 63 -11.22 -6.60 -4.70
C SER A 63 -9.90 -6.99 -5.38
N LEU A 64 -9.38 -6.14 -6.28
CA LEU A 64 -8.14 -6.42 -7.01
C LEU A 64 -6.94 -6.65 -6.09
N PHE A 65 -6.83 -5.93 -4.97
CA PHE A 65 -5.66 -6.07 -4.09
C PHE A 65 -5.60 -7.44 -3.39
N PRO A 66 -6.66 -7.90 -2.67
CA PRO A 66 -6.71 -9.25 -2.13
C PRO A 66 -6.48 -10.34 -3.18
N ASP A 67 -7.05 -10.19 -4.38
CA ASP A 67 -6.92 -11.22 -5.42
C ASP A 67 -5.52 -11.24 -6.05
N SER A 68 -4.88 -10.08 -6.20
CA SER A 68 -3.48 -9.98 -6.65
C SER A 68 -2.53 -10.61 -5.62
N LEU A 69 -2.74 -10.37 -4.33
CA LEU A 69 -1.96 -11.03 -3.28
C LEU A 69 -2.13 -12.55 -3.36
N LYS A 70 -3.38 -13.04 -3.42
CA LYS A 70 -3.68 -14.47 -3.53
C LYS A 70 -3.01 -15.11 -4.73
N LEU A 71 -3.00 -14.42 -5.87
CA LEU A 71 -2.33 -14.90 -7.08
C LEU A 71 -0.80 -14.99 -6.89
N ALA A 72 -0.18 -14.00 -6.24
CA ALA A 72 1.27 -13.94 -6.07
C ALA A 72 1.80 -14.87 -4.97
N PHE A 73 1.06 -15.02 -3.86
CA PHE A 73 1.56 -15.64 -2.62
C PHE A 73 0.72 -16.84 -2.15
N GLY A 74 -0.40 -17.13 -2.81
CA GLY A 74 -1.37 -18.12 -2.35
C GLY A 74 -2.24 -17.60 -1.18
N PRO A 75 -3.33 -18.30 -0.84
CA PRO A 75 -4.34 -17.78 0.09
C PRO A 75 -3.82 -17.56 1.53
N GLY A 76 -3.00 -18.49 2.05
CA GLY A 76 -2.51 -18.42 3.44
C GLY A 76 -1.57 -17.24 3.69
N LEU A 77 -0.48 -17.15 2.90
CA LEU A 77 0.48 -16.06 3.03
C LEU A 77 -0.14 -14.69 2.70
N SER A 78 -1.09 -14.65 1.75
CA SER A 78 -1.81 -13.40 1.42
C SER A 78 -2.61 -12.86 2.60
N GLY A 79 -3.33 -13.73 3.32
CA GLY A 79 -4.07 -13.33 4.52
C GLY A 79 -3.14 -12.79 5.59
N MET A 80 -1.98 -13.43 5.78
CA MET A 80 -0.95 -12.98 6.73
C MET A 80 -0.34 -11.64 6.33
N LEU A 81 0.06 -11.45 5.07
CA LEU A 81 0.60 -10.18 4.57
C LEU A 81 -0.42 -9.04 4.67
N PHE A 82 -1.70 -9.32 4.37
CA PHE A 82 -2.79 -8.35 4.54
C PHE A 82 -2.92 -7.93 6.01
N MET A 83 -2.93 -8.90 6.93
CA MET A 83 -3.03 -8.62 8.36
C MET A 83 -1.82 -7.84 8.88
N LEU A 84 -0.60 -8.21 8.48
CA LEU A 84 0.62 -7.49 8.82
C LEU A 84 0.57 -6.04 8.36
N GLY A 85 0.26 -5.80 7.08
CA GLY A 85 0.15 -4.45 6.53
C GLY A 85 -0.91 -3.61 7.25
N ARG A 86 -2.05 -4.22 7.61
CA ARG A 86 -3.13 -3.55 8.34
C ARG A 86 -2.71 -3.16 9.75
N VAL A 87 -2.22 -4.12 10.54
CA VAL A 87 -1.85 -3.93 11.95
C VAL A 87 -0.67 -2.97 12.08
N MET A 88 0.36 -3.09 11.23
CA MET A 88 1.49 -2.14 11.22
C MET A 88 1.03 -0.71 10.95
N SER A 89 0.15 -0.52 9.96
CA SER A 89 -0.36 0.81 9.59
C SER A 89 -1.20 1.43 10.70
N GLU A 90 -2.06 0.65 11.37
CA GLU A 90 -2.86 1.12 12.48
C GLU A 90 -2.02 1.44 13.72
N SER A 91 -1.13 0.52 14.13
CA SER A 91 -0.25 0.71 15.29
C SER A 91 0.70 1.88 15.10
N GLY A 92 1.35 2.00 13.94
CA GLY A 92 2.26 3.11 13.64
C GLY A 92 1.55 4.47 13.63
N ARG A 93 0.35 4.55 13.02
CA ARG A 93 -0.44 5.80 13.04
C ARG A 93 -0.91 6.16 14.45
N SER A 94 -1.35 5.16 15.23
CA SER A 94 -1.77 5.37 16.61
C SER A 94 -0.61 5.85 17.49
N ALA A 95 0.55 5.20 17.40
CA ALA A 95 1.75 5.60 18.14
C ALA A 95 2.22 7.02 17.78
N LEU A 96 2.19 7.36 16.49
CA LEU A 96 2.52 8.71 16.03
C LEU A 96 1.53 9.76 16.53
N PHE A 97 0.22 9.46 16.51
CA PHE A 97 -0.83 10.33 17.03
C PHE A 97 -0.67 10.57 18.54
N GLN A 98 -0.33 9.54 19.31
CA GLN A 98 -0.06 9.64 20.74
C GLN A 98 1.19 10.49 21.02
N LYS A 99 2.30 10.23 20.31
CA LYS A 99 3.56 10.99 20.46
C LYS A 99 3.39 12.48 20.14
N SER A 100 2.57 12.80 19.14
CA SER A 100 2.32 14.18 18.69
C SER A 100 1.26 14.93 19.53
N ASN A 101 0.73 14.33 20.60
CA ASN A 101 -0.40 14.86 21.36
C ASN A 101 -1.59 15.25 20.45
N GLY A 102 -1.81 14.47 19.40
CA GLY A 102 -2.87 14.68 18.42
C GLY A 102 -2.60 15.74 17.34
N ALA A 103 -1.42 16.36 17.34
CA ALA A 103 -1.03 17.27 16.26
C ALA A 103 -0.76 16.47 14.96
N PRO A 104 -1.14 16.99 13.79
CA PRO A 104 -0.81 16.35 12.52
C PRO A 104 0.71 16.31 12.35
N ALA A 105 1.28 15.10 12.33
CA ALA A 105 2.69 14.89 12.05
C ALA A 105 2.98 15.22 10.56
N SER A 106 4.04 15.99 10.32
CA SER A 106 4.49 16.32 8.95
C SER A 106 5.13 15.12 8.24
N ALA A 107 5.63 14.15 8.99
CA ALA A 107 6.20 12.91 8.48
C ALA A 107 5.26 11.72 8.74
N GLY A 108 5.22 10.75 7.82
CA GLY A 108 4.48 9.50 8.02
C GLY A 108 5.13 8.62 9.10
N TRP A 109 4.36 7.68 9.66
CA TRP A 109 4.83 6.79 10.75
C TRP A 109 6.07 5.97 10.39
N LEU A 110 6.31 5.70 9.10
CA LEU A 110 7.49 4.98 8.61
C LEU A 110 8.81 5.74 8.87
N ALA A 111 8.76 7.07 8.97
CA ALA A 111 9.92 7.92 9.20
C ALA A 111 10.15 8.24 10.69
N ASP A 112 9.21 7.90 11.57
CA ASP A 112 9.33 8.13 13.01
C ASP A 112 9.82 6.85 13.70
N PRO A 113 11.01 6.84 14.35
CA PRO A 113 11.58 5.63 14.93
C PRO A 113 10.70 4.96 15.99
N PHE A 114 9.98 5.75 16.79
CA PHE A 114 9.11 5.23 17.84
C PHE A 114 7.87 4.58 17.22
N ALA A 115 7.18 5.27 16.31
CA ALA A 115 6.02 4.72 15.63
C ALA A 115 6.36 3.49 14.76
N TYR A 116 7.53 3.50 14.13
CA TYR A 116 8.05 2.34 13.40
C TYR A 116 8.30 1.14 14.32
N ALA A 117 8.91 1.36 15.49
CA ALA A 117 9.14 0.29 16.48
C ALA A 117 7.83 -0.32 16.97
N GLU A 118 6.81 0.50 17.27
CA GLU A 118 5.47 0.03 17.66
C GLU A 118 4.80 -0.79 16.54
N ALA A 119 4.93 -0.36 15.29
CA ALA A 119 4.43 -1.11 14.14
C ALA A 119 5.13 -2.46 13.98
N VAL A 120 6.46 -2.51 14.14
CA VAL A 120 7.25 -3.76 14.08
C VAL A 120 6.87 -4.70 15.22
N ALA A 121 6.72 -4.19 16.45
CA ALA A 121 6.29 -5.01 17.59
C ALA A 121 4.92 -5.65 17.33
N ALA A 122 3.98 -4.89 16.75
CA ALA A 122 2.67 -5.40 16.37
C ALA A 122 2.74 -6.46 15.25
N ALA A 123 3.63 -6.27 14.26
CA ALA A 123 3.88 -7.26 13.21
C ALA A 123 4.42 -8.57 13.76
N ILE A 124 5.40 -8.50 14.68
CA ILE A 124 5.97 -9.68 15.35
C ILE A 124 4.88 -10.43 16.09
N LYS A 125 3.98 -9.72 16.81
CA LYS A 125 2.88 -10.37 17.53
C LYS A 125 1.94 -11.13 16.60
N VAL A 126 1.65 -10.61 15.41
CA VAL A 126 0.87 -11.32 14.38
C VAL A 126 1.60 -12.58 13.91
N LEU A 127 2.90 -12.49 13.62
CA LEU A 127 3.69 -13.65 13.17
C LEU A 127 3.75 -14.76 14.23
N GLU A 128 3.95 -14.40 15.49
CA GLU A 128 3.98 -15.37 16.60
C GLU A 128 2.62 -16.03 16.83
N GLU A 129 1.50 -15.32 16.62
CA GLU A 129 0.15 -15.88 16.77
C GLU A 129 -0.14 -16.99 15.74
N PHE A 130 0.39 -16.87 14.53
CA PHE A 130 0.23 -17.88 13.46
C PHE A 130 1.40 -18.86 13.38
N ARG A 131 2.31 -18.86 14.35
CA ARG A 131 3.44 -19.78 14.38
C ARG A 131 2.91 -21.22 14.59
N PRO A 132 3.26 -22.18 13.73
CA PRO A 132 2.86 -23.57 13.94
C PRO A 132 3.49 -24.12 15.22
N GLU A 133 2.78 -25.03 15.89
CA GLU A 133 3.32 -25.74 17.05
C GLU A 133 4.58 -26.54 16.68
N GLY A 134 5.54 -26.56 17.60
CA GLY A 134 6.78 -27.34 17.48
C GLY A 134 8.06 -26.55 17.78
N ASP A 135 9.10 -27.23 18.26
CA ASP A 135 10.43 -26.65 18.47
C ASP A 135 11.21 -26.64 17.15
N ALA A 136 10.90 -25.66 16.30
CA ALA A 136 11.72 -25.37 15.14
C ALA A 136 12.91 -24.51 15.57
N GLN A 137 14.07 -25.13 15.77
CA GLN A 137 15.33 -24.41 15.94
C GLN A 137 15.64 -23.62 14.66
N PRO A 138 15.69 -22.28 14.71
CA PRO A 138 15.90 -21.46 13.52
C PRO A 138 17.31 -21.71 12.96
N ARG A 139 17.40 -22.16 11.71
CA ARG A 139 18.69 -22.37 11.01
C ARG A 139 19.28 -21.08 10.42
N ASN A 140 18.75 -19.90 10.76
CA ASN A 140 19.09 -18.59 10.19
C ASN A 140 19.01 -18.47 8.65
N ILE A 141 18.47 -19.47 7.95
CA ILE A 141 18.35 -19.46 6.48
C ILE A 141 17.46 -18.29 6.02
N GLY A 142 16.32 -18.09 6.69
CA GLY A 142 15.40 -17.00 6.36
C GLY A 142 16.02 -15.61 6.52
N ALA A 143 16.79 -15.39 7.60
CA ALA A 143 17.48 -14.12 7.85
C ALA A 143 18.52 -13.81 6.76
N ARG A 144 19.29 -14.82 6.33
CA ARG A 144 20.25 -14.67 5.21
C ARG A 144 19.55 -14.32 3.90
N PHE A 145 18.44 -14.99 3.60
CA PHE A 145 17.66 -14.72 2.40
C PHE A 145 17.07 -13.30 2.43
N ALA A 146 16.46 -12.90 3.54
CA ALA A 146 15.92 -11.54 3.71
C ALA A 146 17.02 -10.48 3.55
N THR A 147 18.19 -10.69 4.15
CA THR A 147 19.33 -9.77 4.03
C THR A 147 19.79 -9.62 2.59
N ALA A 148 19.90 -10.74 1.85
CA ALA A 148 20.27 -10.71 0.42
C ALA A 148 19.23 -9.94 -0.42
N ARG A 149 17.93 -10.18 -0.20
CA ARG A 149 16.85 -9.48 -0.92
C ARG A 149 16.80 -7.99 -0.61
N ILE A 150 16.98 -7.61 0.66
CA ILE A 150 17.10 -6.21 1.05
C ILE A 150 18.30 -5.56 0.36
N PHE A 151 19.44 -6.28 0.29
CA PHE A 151 20.63 -5.78 -0.38
C PHE A 151 20.40 -5.49 -1.86
N GLU A 152 19.75 -6.41 -2.58
CA GLU A 152 19.38 -6.25 -3.99
C GLU A 152 18.43 -5.07 -4.21
N VAL A 153 17.44 -4.90 -3.35
CA VAL A 153 16.48 -3.78 -3.44
C VAL A 153 17.16 -2.44 -3.19
N VAL A 154 18.04 -2.34 -2.20
CA VAL A 154 18.60 -1.04 -1.78
C VAL A 154 19.81 -0.62 -2.62
N ASN A 155 20.58 -1.55 -3.19
CA ASN A 155 21.78 -1.22 -3.96
C ASN A 155 21.50 -1.09 -5.46
N GLU A 156 21.47 0.15 -5.94
CA GLU A 156 21.39 0.46 -7.38
C GLU A 156 22.66 0.00 -8.11
N GLY A 157 22.49 -0.56 -9.33
CA GLY A 157 23.62 -0.90 -10.22
C GLY A 157 24.26 -2.28 -10.02
N GLY A 158 23.83 -3.07 -9.03
CA GLY A 158 24.22 -4.48 -8.92
C GLY A 158 23.65 -5.33 -10.07
N PRO A 159 24.33 -6.41 -10.51
CA PRO A 159 23.75 -7.33 -11.48
C PRO A 159 22.46 -7.93 -10.91
N TYR A 160 21.35 -7.79 -11.65
CA TYR A 160 20.09 -8.41 -11.26
C TYR A 160 20.25 -9.94 -11.27
N PRO A 161 19.78 -10.65 -10.22
CA PRO A 161 19.54 -12.07 -10.34
C PRO A 161 18.61 -12.33 -11.55
N PHE A 162 18.86 -13.41 -12.29
CA PHE A 162 18.12 -13.71 -13.50
C PHE A 162 16.61 -13.81 -13.21
N GLY A 163 15.80 -13.01 -13.89
CA GLY A 163 14.33 -13.02 -13.77
C GLY A 163 13.74 -12.18 -12.64
N GLU A 164 14.54 -11.46 -11.85
CA GLU A 164 14.02 -10.74 -10.66
C GLU A 164 13.95 -9.22 -10.81
N ARG A 165 14.38 -8.70 -11.97
CA ARG A 165 14.43 -7.25 -12.23
C ARG A 165 13.09 -6.55 -11.99
N GLU A 166 12.00 -7.10 -12.51
CA GLU A 166 10.68 -6.49 -12.39
C GLU A 166 10.22 -6.37 -10.93
N TRP A 167 10.48 -7.39 -10.11
CA TRP A 167 10.15 -7.37 -8.69
C TRP A 167 11.02 -6.37 -7.92
N ILE A 168 12.32 -6.31 -8.19
CA ILE A 168 13.25 -5.36 -7.55
C ILE A 168 12.84 -3.93 -7.88
N ASP A 169 12.55 -3.65 -9.16
CA ASP A 169 12.15 -2.32 -9.61
C ASP A 169 10.80 -1.91 -9.01
N LEU A 170 9.85 -2.85 -8.90
CA LEU A 170 8.59 -2.63 -8.18
C LEU A 170 8.82 -2.32 -6.70
N ALA A 171 9.62 -3.13 -5.99
CA ALA A 171 9.92 -2.92 -4.58
C ALA A 171 10.55 -1.54 -4.32
N ARG A 172 11.51 -1.12 -5.16
CA ARG A 172 12.11 0.22 -5.10
C ARG A 172 11.06 1.32 -5.29
N SER A 173 10.20 1.16 -6.29
CA SER A 173 9.14 2.14 -6.56
C SER A 173 8.17 2.32 -5.39
N LEU A 174 7.87 1.23 -4.66
CA LEU A 174 6.96 1.22 -3.52
C LEU A 174 7.60 1.77 -2.25
N LEU A 175 8.88 1.48 -2.02
CA LEU A 175 9.64 1.99 -0.87
C LEU A 175 9.94 3.50 -1.00
N GLY A 176 10.18 3.96 -2.23
CA GLY A 176 10.57 5.34 -2.49
C GLY A 176 12.01 5.66 -2.07
N PRO A 177 12.54 6.82 -2.49
CA PRO A 177 13.95 7.17 -2.33
C PRO A 177 14.37 7.37 -0.86
N ASP A 178 13.47 7.89 -0.01
CA ASP A 178 13.81 8.22 1.38
C ASP A 178 14.11 6.98 2.22
N LEU A 179 13.30 5.92 2.09
CA LEU A 179 13.51 4.65 2.80
C LEU A 179 14.73 3.90 2.26
N ILE A 180 14.97 3.95 0.95
CA ILE A 180 16.18 3.39 0.34
C ILE A 180 17.43 4.09 0.90
N ALA A 181 17.42 5.42 0.93
CA ALA A 181 18.53 6.21 1.48
C ALA A 181 18.73 5.95 2.98
N GLN A 182 17.65 5.82 3.76
CA GLN A 182 17.72 5.46 5.18
C GLN A 182 18.36 4.08 5.38
N SER A 183 17.94 3.07 4.61
CA SER A 183 18.52 1.73 4.70
C SER A 183 19.99 1.69 4.31
N LYS A 184 20.41 2.51 3.34
CA LYS A 184 21.83 2.65 2.97
C LYS A 184 22.67 3.20 4.12
N ARG A 185 22.23 4.33 4.73
CA ARG A 185 22.93 4.93 5.88
C ARG A 185 23.07 3.99 7.06
N LEU A 186 22.02 3.21 7.38
CA LEU A 186 22.07 2.24 8.48
C LEU A 186 23.12 1.14 8.25
N ARG A 187 23.32 0.72 6.99
CA ARG A 187 24.31 -0.30 6.65
C ARG A 187 25.73 0.25 6.64
N GLU A 188 25.91 1.46 6.12
CA GLU A 188 27.20 2.15 6.17
C GLU A 188 27.65 2.34 7.63
N GLY A 189 26.76 2.80 8.52
CA GLY A 189 27.07 2.93 9.94
C GLY A 189 27.39 1.60 10.64
N ALA A 190 26.68 0.51 10.31
CA ALA A 190 26.98 -0.81 10.87
C ALA A 190 28.34 -1.36 10.42
N GLN A 191 28.75 -1.10 9.17
CA GLN A 191 30.07 -1.50 8.67
C GLN A 191 31.21 -0.76 9.37
N GLU A 192 31.03 0.54 9.65
CA GLU A 192 32.01 1.33 10.40
C GLU A 192 32.16 0.81 11.85
N GLU A 193 31.05 0.45 12.52
CA GLU A 193 31.09 -0.12 13.88
C GLU A 193 31.80 -1.48 13.94
N ASP A 194 31.56 -2.35 12.95
CA ASP A 194 32.24 -3.64 12.84
C ASP A 194 33.75 -3.48 12.57
N GLU A 195 34.15 -2.49 11.75
CA GLU A 195 35.56 -2.20 11.47
C GLU A 195 36.29 -1.65 12.71
N ILE A 196 35.63 -0.85 13.53
CA ILE A 196 36.17 -0.35 14.80
C ILE A 196 36.34 -1.49 15.83
N THR A 197 35.42 -2.46 15.83
CA THR A 197 35.40 -3.56 16.80
C THR A 197 36.29 -4.73 16.38
N ALA A 198 36.70 -4.80 15.11
CA ALA A 198 37.64 -5.79 14.63
C ALA A 198 38.95 -5.64 15.42
N PRO A 199 39.38 -6.66 16.19
CA PRO A 199 40.58 -6.57 17.00
C PRO A 199 41.74 -6.23 16.06
N SER A 200 42.36 -5.06 16.27
CA SER A 200 43.57 -4.69 15.54
C SER A 200 44.51 -5.88 15.66
N GLU A 201 44.83 -6.56 14.55
CA GLU A 201 45.80 -7.65 14.55
C GLU A 201 47.09 -7.06 15.11
N GLN A 202 47.27 -7.22 16.43
CA GLN A 202 48.44 -6.75 17.14
C GLN A 202 49.55 -7.66 16.68
N ASN A 203 50.22 -7.18 15.64
CA ASN A 203 51.54 -7.51 15.15
C ASN A 203 52.30 -8.37 16.18
N THR A 204 52.07 -9.68 16.11
CA THR A 204 52.86 -10.69 16.82
C THR A 204 54.20 -10.73 16.12
N GLY A 205 55.01 -9.71 16.40
CA GLY A 205 56.42 -9.69 16.06
C GLY A 205 57.07 -10.86 16.76
N GLU A 206 57.37 -11.89 15.98
CA GLU A 206 58.35 -12.92 16.31
C GLU A 206 59.64 -12.25 16.78
N LYS A 207 60.15 -12.76 17.91
CA LYS A 207 61.51 -12.54 18.39
C LYS A 207 62.34 -13.77 18.06
#